data_AF-A0A0Q6YVK0-F1
#
_entry.id   AF-A0A0Q6YVK0-F1
#
_cell.length_a   1.000
_cell.length_b   1.000
_cell.length_c   1.000
_cell.angle_alpha   90.00
_cell.angle_beta   90.00
_cell.angle_gamma   90.00
#
_symmetry.space_group_name_H-M   'P 1'
#
loop_
_entity.id
_entity.type
_entity.pdbx_description
1 polymer ?
#
loop_
_entity_poly.entity_id
_entity_poly.type
_entity_poly.pdbx_seq_one_letter_code
_entity_poly.pdbx_strand_id
1 'polypeptide(L)'
;MTGMQGVTPPAVHRDIALKCRLEPDTELLVNVYRNRQGGDAVARGINSGTYNAYRPSGAYQASAHPHAEGWSVWARYVEGLDLAPLAQTRIVRVPDYGRQVGYEGVRVVEVEISVRCQTCGGPRGEARSEFFVRDGVRRVRDAWTNACGHQDDYAAVLAEVRRGTDEPRRGAITPVDGGQFAQAVDLLAEALAENPWLSAKKAIPLLDGHQQSDAAQAVREFAKSSGSGTNTSAKSAAIYLVHLDTEARAADTSTTTGDEK
;
A
#
# COMPACT_ATOMS: atom_id res chain seq x y z
N MET A 1 24.57 -15.09 -14.96
CA MET A 1 24.31 -14.92 -13.52
C MET A 1 23.03 -15.67 -13.20
N THR A 2 23.16 -16.89 -12.69
CA THR A 2 22.05 -17.82 -12.45
C THR A 2 21.37 -17.43 -11.14
N GLY A 3 20.11 -17.01 -11.21
CA GLY A 3 19.35 -16.50 -10.07
C GLY A 3 19.18 -17.56 -8.97
N MET A 4 19.85 -17.34 -7.84
CA MET A 4 19.68 -18.15 -6.63
C MET A 4 18.26 -18.00 -6.08
N GLN A 5 17.64 -19.14 -5.81
CA GLN A 5 16.27 -19.28 -5.33
C GLN A 5 16.10 -18.76 -3.89
N GLY A 6 15.48 -17.59 -3.74
CA GLY A 6 14.24 -17.33 -3.00
C GLY A 6 14.06 -17.68 -1.51
N VAL A 7 15.01 -18.34 -0.84
CA VAL A 7 14.91 -18.65 0.59
C VAL A 7 16.16 -18.16 1.30
N THR A 8 15.99 -17.17 2.17
CA THR A 8 17.04 -16.71 3.08
C THR A 8 17.55 -17.91 3.89
N PRO A 9 18.86 -18.21 3.89
CA PRO A 9 19.39 -19.31 4.69
C PRO A 9 19.02 -19.14 6.17
N PRO A 10 18.67 -20.22 6.90
CA PRO A 10 18.34 -20.12 8.32
C PRO A 10 19.40 -19.44 9.20
N ALA A 11 20.68 -19.56 8.83
CA ALA A 11 21.79 -18.89 9.52
C ALA A 11 21.67 -17.37 9.46
N VAL A 12 21.30 -16.80 8.31
CA VAL A 12 21.12 -15.36 8.12
C VAL A 12 19.99 -14.83 9.00
N HIS A 13 18.88 -15.56 9.11
CA HIS A 13 17.78 -15.19 10.01
C HIS A 13 18.21 -15.15 11.48
N ARG A 14 19.04 -16.10 11.92
CA ARG A 14 19.56 -16.15 13.29
C ARG A 14 20.46 -14.94 13.59
N ASP A 15 21.36 -14.61 12.67
CA ASP A 15 22.29 -13.50 12.85
C ASP A 15 21.56 -12.16 12.91
N ILE A 16 20.56 -11.96 12.05
CA ILE A 16 19.77 -10.73 12.02
C ILE A 16 18.90 -10.61 13.28
N ALA A 17 18.25 -11.70 13.71
CA ALA A 17 17.48 -11.71 14.94
C ALA A 17 18.35 -11.37 16.17
N LEU A 18 19.58 -11.89 16.24
CA LEU A 18 20.53 -11.53 17.28
C LEU A 18 20.89 -10.04 17.24
N LYS A 19 21.15 -9.49 16.05
CA LYS A 19 21.42 -8.05 15.90
C LYS A 19 20.24 -7.18 16.33
N CYS A 20 19.01 -7.53 15.94
CA CYS A 20 17.80 -6.83 16.39
C CYS A 20 17.69 -6.81 17.93
N ARG A 21 18.09 -7.89 18.62
CA ARG A 21 18.10 -7.93 20.10
C ARG A 21 19.15 -7.03 20.72
N LEU A 22 20.32 -6.92 20.07
CA LEU A 22 21.42 -6.08 20.54
C LEU A 22 21.15 -4.59 20.29
N GLU A 23 20.35 -4.28 19.27
CA GLU A 23 19.96 -2.93 18.86
C GLU A 23 18.42 -2.80 18.92
N PRO A 24 17.83 -2.81 20.14
CA PRO A 24 16.38 -2.68 20.29
C PRO A 24 15.88 -1.38 19.63
N ASP A 25 14.65 -1.42 19.12
CA ASP A 25 14.01 -0.35 18.34
C ASP A 25 14.63 -0.04 16.96
N THR A 26 15.77 -0.65 16.60
CA THR A 26 16.36 -0.46 15.26
C THR A 26 15.79 -1.48 14.27
N GLU A 27 15.24 -0.99 13.16
CA GLU A 27 14.79 -1.85 12.06
C GLU A 27 15.97 -2.30 11.17
N LEU A 28 16.19 -3.62 11.11
CA LEU A 28 17.22 -4.24 10.30
C LEU A 28 16.61 -4.97 9.10
N LEU A 29 17.28 -4.88 7.94
CA LEU A 29 16.88 -5.62 6.75
C LEU A 29 17.11 -7.12 6.98
N VAL A 30 16.04 -7.90 6.84
CA VAL A 30 16.07 -9.36 6.92
C VAL A 30 16.52 -9.96 5.60
N ASN A 31 15.77 -9.69 4.52
CA ASN A 31 16.12 -10.05 3.15
C ASN A 31 15.18 -9.33 2.15
N VAL A 32 15.50 -9.42 0.86
CA VAL A 32 14.62 -9.04 -0.25
C VAL A 32 14.06 -10.29 -0.92
N TYR A 33 12.74 -10.37 -1.01
CA TYR A 33 12.00 -11.47 -1.60
C TYR A 33 11.47 -11.08 -2.97
N ARG A 34 11.37 -12.06 -3.89
CA ARG A 34 10.98 -11.79 -5.29
C ARG A 34 9.58 -11.17 -5.44
N ASN A 35 8.64 -11.54 -4.58
CA ASN A 35 7.26 -11.11 -4.68
C ASN A 35 6.67 -10.76 -3.32
N ARG A 36 5.55 -10.03 -3.37
CA ARG A 36 4.82 -9.56 -2.20
C ARG A 36 4.43 -10.68 -1.26
N GLN A 37 3.88 -11.76 -1.81
CA GLN A 37 3.39 -12.88 -1.03
C GLN A 37 4.50 -13.51 -0.18
N GLY A 38 5.71 -13.65 -0.73
CA GLY A 38 6.87 -14.15 -0.01
C GLY A 38 7.32 -13.20 1.11
N GLY A 39 7.44 -11.91 0.82
CA GLY A 39 7.76 -10.90 1.82
C GLY A 39 6.74 -10.84 2.96
N ASP A 40 5.45 -10.78 2.63
CA ASP A 40 4.34 -10.77 3.59
C ASP A 40 4.31 -12.06 4.44
N ALA A 41 4.53 -13.22 3.82
CA ALA A 41 4.58 -14.49 4.54
C ALA A 41 5.72 -14.53 5.57
N VAL A 42 6.90 -14.04 5.20
CA VAL A 42 8.05 -13.97 6.11
C VAL A 42 7.82 -12.97 7.23
N ALA A 43 7.35 -11.76 6.91
CA ALA A 43 7.05 -10.76 7.93
C ALA A 43 6.04 -11.31 8.95
N ARG A 44 4.97 -11.98 8.49
CA ARG A 44 4.02 -12.67 9.38
C ARG A 44 4.68 -13.76 10.22
N GLY A 45 5.52 -14.60 9.62
CA GLY A 45 6.21 -15.68 10.33
C GLY A 45 7.20 -15.19 11.40
N ILE A 46 7.81 -14.01 11.19
CA ILE A 46 8.62 -13.33 12.20
C ILE A 46 7.73 -12.83 13.33
N ASN A 47 6.64 -12.11 13.01
CA ASN A 47 5.71 -11.56 14.00
C ASN A 47 5.08 -12.65 14.89
N SER A 48 4.74 -13.81 14.31
CA SER A 48 4.13 -14.93 15.04
C SER A 48 5.14 -15.84 15.74
N GLY A 49 6.45 -15.58 15.64
CA GLY A 49 7.49 -16.46 16.18
C GLY A 49 7.51 -17.86 15.56
N THR A 50 6.97 -18.02 14.33
CA THR A 50 6.99 -19.30 13.60
C THR A 50 8.42 -19.71 13.29
N TYR A 51 9.28 -18.75 12.98
CA TYR A 51 10.71 -18.96 12.81
C TYR A 51 11.43 -19.03 14.16
N ASN A 52 12.19 -20.10 14.40
CA ASN A 52 12.88 -20.34 15.68
C ASN A 52 13.77 -19.16 16.11
N ALA A 53 14.39 -18.43 15.16
CA ALA A 53 15.23 -17.27 15.46
C ALA A 53 14.45 -16.08 16.07
N TYR A 54 13.15 -15.97 15.76
CA TYR A 54 12.30 -14.84 16.13
C TYR A 54 11.27 -15.19 17.21
N ARG A 55 11.57 -16.19 18.05
CA ARG A 55 10.75 -16.53 19.22
C ARG A 55 11.11 -15.69 20.46
N PRO A 56 10.18 -15.51 21.42
CA PRO A 56 8.78 -15.94 21.38
C PRO A 56 7.91 -15.11 20.41
N SER A 57 6.65 -15.55 20.18
CA SER A 57 5.68 -14.79 19.38
C SER A 57 5.49 -13.39 19.98
N GLY A 58 5.47 -12.36 19.13
CA GLY A 58 5.38 -10.96 19.57
C GLY A 58 6.70 -10.33 20.04
N ALA A 59 7.81 -11.09 20.12
CA ALA A 59 9.10 -10.51 20.51
C ALA A 59 9.72 -9.60 19.45
N TYR A 60 9.26 -9.74 18.20
CA TYR A 60 9.72 -8.97 17.06
C TYR A 60 8.54 -8.37 16.31
N GLN A 61 8.77 -7.20 15.74
CA GLN A 61 7.88 -6.58 14.77
C GLN A 61 8.58 -6.54 13.41
N ALA A 62 7.91 -7.06 12.39
CA ALA A 62 8.40 -7.13 11.03
C ALA A 62 7.32 -6.69 10.02
N SER A 63 7.78 -6.07 8.95
CA SER A 63 6.94 -5.59 7.85
C SER A 63 7.64 -5.75 6.51
N ALA A 64 6.85 -5.94 5.45
CA ALA A 64 7.33 -6.09 4.08
C ALA A 64 7.02 -4.83 3.26
N HIS A 65 7.99 -4.35 2.49
CA HIS A 65 7.88 -3.11 1.72
C HIS A 65 8.42 -3.28 0.30
N PRO A 66 7.89 -2.54 -0.69
CA PRO A 66 8.44 -2.51 -2.04
C PRO A 66 9.94 -2.18 -2.03
N HIS A 67 10.70 -2.89 -2.87
CA HIS A 67 12.13 -2.73 -3.08
C HIS A 67 12.38 -2.77 -4.59
N ALA A 68 13.40 -2.07 -5.09
CA ALA A 68 13.75 -2.07 -6.53
C ALA A 68 13.88 -3.49 -7.13
N GLU A 69 14.37 -4.44 -6.32
CA GLU A 69 14.56 -5.85 -6.70
C GLU A 69 13.45 -6.80 -6.22
N GLY A 70 12.39 -6.30 -5.57
CA GLY A 70 11.31 -7.15 -5.04
C GLY A 70 10.60 -6.56 -3.83
N TRP A 71 10.58 -7.32 -2.73
CA TRP A 71 9.91 -6.99 -1.48
C TRP A 71 10.87 -7.19 -0.31
N SER A 72 11.35 -6.09 0.24
CA SER A 72 12.21 -6.10 1.42
C SER A 72 11.41 -6.45 2.67
N VAL A 73 11.98 -7.24 3.57
CA VAL A 73 11.43 -7.47 4.91
C VAL A 73 12.37 -6.85 5.92
N TRP A 74 11.80 -6.02 6.79
CA TRP A 74 12.51 -5.35 7.87
C TRP A 74 11.96 -5.84 9.20
N ALA A 75 12.82 -6.00 10.20
CA ALA A 75 12.44 -6.44 11.54
C ALA A 75 13.14 -5.63 12.62
N ARG A 76 12.46 -5.39 13.74
CA ARG A 76 13.01 -4.85 14.99
C ARG A 76 12.60 -5.70 16.18
N TYR A 77 13.40 -5.72 17.22
CA TYR A 77 13.07 -6.37 18.49
C TYR A 77 12.24 -5.43 19.37
N VAL A 78 11.16 -5.94 19.96
CA VAL A 78 10.18 -5.15 20.71
C VAL A 78 9.80 -5.75 22.08
N GLU A 79 10.26 -6.96 22.41
CA GLU A 79 9.88 -7.63 23.66
C GLU A 79 10.33 -6.85 24.90
N GLY A 80 9.39 -6.58 25.80
CA GLY A 80 9.65 -5.85 27.05
C GLY A 80 9.90 -4.36 26.86
N LEU A 81 9.69 -3.81 25.66
CA LEU A 81 9.86 -2.40 25.35
C LEU A 81 8.50 -1.73 25.12
N ASP A 82 8.31 -0.56 25.71
CA ASP A 82 7.15 0.29 25.44
C ASP A 82 7.44 1.16 24.22
N LEU A 83 7.40 0.54 23.03
CA LEU A 83 7.65 1.22 21.77
C LEU A 83 6.34 1.64 21.12
N ALA A 84 6.32 2.88 20.62
CA ALA A 84 5.24 3.33 19.76
C ALA A 84 5.13 2.42 18.52
N PRO A 85 3.90 2.18 18.01
CA PRO A 85 3.71 1.54 16.72
C PRO A 85 4.52 2.27 15.63
N LEU A 86 5.10 1.52 14.70
CA LEU A 86 5.79 2.11 13.55
C LEU A 86 4.83 3.03 12.80
N ALA A 87 5.10 4.33 12.86
CA ALA A 87 4.40 5.31 12.03
C ALA A 87 4.50 4.88 10.56
N GLN A 88 3.40 4.99 9.82
CA GLN A 88 3.40 4.62 8.39
C GLN A 88 3.79 5.82 7.53
N THR A 89 3.45 7.01 8.00
CA THR A 89 3.68 8.28 7.33
C THR A 89 4.29 9.30 8.30
N ARG A 90 4.85 10.38 7.75
CA ARG A 90 5.31 11.55 8.48
C ARG A 90 5.16 12.81 7.61
N ILE A 91 5.06 13.95 8.27
CA ILE A 91 5.02 15.25 7.61
C ILE A 91 6.45 15.79 7.44
N VAL A 92 6.78 16.28 6.25
CA VAL A 92 8.07 16.94 5.94
C VAL A 92 7.87 18.17 5.06
N ARG A 93 8.82 19.10 5.14
CA ARG A 93 8.90 20.29 4.28
C ARG A 93 9.91 20.05 3.16
N VAL A 94 9.44 20.00 1.92
CA VAL A 94 10.30 19.73 0.76
C VAL A 94 10.25 20.88 -0.24
N PRO A 95 11.36 21.17 -0.94
CA PRO A 95 11.34 22.12 -2.03
C PRO A 95 10.58 21.55 -3.24
N ASP A 96 9.59 22.29 -3.73
CA ASP A 96 8.97 22.11 -5.04
C ASP A 96 9.60 23.10 -6.03
N TYR A 97 10.28 22.52 -7.02
CA TYR A 97 10.95 23.26 -8.10
C TYR A 97 10.02 23.52 -9.29
N GLY A 98 8.76 23.08 -9.22
CA GLY A 98 7.79 23.19 -10.31
C GLY A 98 8.12 22.26 -11.48
N ARG A 99 7.16 22.12 -12.41
CA ARG A 99 7.33 21.38 -13.67
C ARG A 99 6.90 22.18 -14.91
N GLN A 100 6.43 23.42 -14.71
CA GLN A 100 5.81 24.23 -15.77
C GLN A 100 6.82 25.17 -16.42
N VAL A 101 6.69 25.40 -17.73
CA VAL A 101 7.43 26.44 -18.45
C VAL A 101 7.03 27.80 -17.87
N GLY A 102 8.00 28.60 -17.42
CA GLY A 102 7.76 29.88 -16.74
C GLY A 102 7.58 29.80 -15.22
N TYR A 103 7.88 28.67 -14.58
CA TYR A 103 7.87 28.58 -13.12
C TYR A 103 9.01 29.40 -12.51
N GLU A 104 8.67 30.50 -11.83
CA GLU A 104 9.63 31.36 -11.12
C GLU A 104 9.60 31.09 -9.60
N GLY A 105 10.76 30.68 -9.07
CA GLY A 105 11.02 30.58 -7.64
C GLY A 105 10.71 29.22 -7.00
N VAL A 106 11.54 28.78 -6.06
CA VAL A 106 11.29 27.55 -5.28
C VAL A 106 10.23 27.76 -4.21
N ARG A 107 9.22 26.88 -4.17
CA ARG A 107 8.26 26.81 -3.05
C ARG A 107 8.71 25.73 -2.07
N VAL A 108 8.52 25.96 -0.77
CA VAL A 108 8.66 24.90 0.23
C VAL A 108 7.25 24.49 0.62
N VAL A 109 6.92 23.22 0.41
CA VAL A 109 5.60 22.67 0.68
C VAL A 109 5.70 21.63 1.79
N GLU A 110 4.69 21.62 2.66
CA GLU A 110 4.51 20.60 3.66
C GLU A 110 3.75 19.42 3.05
N VAL A 111 4.30 18.21 3.17
CA VAL A 111 3.75 17.01 2.56
C VAL A 111 3.82 15.82 3.51
N GLU A 112 2.79 14.98 3.49
CA GLU A 112 2.79 13.70 4.17
C GLU A 112 3.41 12.61 3.26
N ILE A 113 4.43 11.93 3.75
CA ILE A 113 5.21 10.94 3.02
C ILE A 113 5.32 9.65 3.85
N SER A 114 5.58 8.51 3.21
CA SER A 114 5.89 7.27 3.92
C SER A 114 7.11 7.43 4.84
N VAL A 115 7.21 6.65 5.90
CA VAL A 115 8.49 6.54 6.65
C VAL A 115 9.51 5.64 5.95
N ARG A 116 9.20 5.12 4.74
CA ARG A 116 10.04 4.17 4.02
C ARG A 116 10.79 4.82 2.85
N CYS A 117 12.03 4.39 2.64
CA CYS A 117 12.85 4.78 1.52
C CYS A 117 12.21 4.30 0.21
N GLN A 118 12.14 5.19 -0.78
CA GLN A 118 11.49 4.92 -2.06
C GLN A 118 12.19 3.87 -2.91
N THR A 119 13.48 3.63 -2.65
CA THR A 119 14.32 2.70 -3.42
C THR A 119 14.26 1.29 -2.83
N CYS A 120 14.42 1.17 -1.50
CA CYS A 120 14.60 -0.12 -0.86
C CYS A 120 13.57 -0.46 0.23
N GLY A 121 12.62 0.41 0.51
CA GLY A 121 11.61 0.17 1.54
C GLY A 121 12.14 0.17 2.98
N GLY A 122 13.42 0.52 3.21
CA GLY A 122 14.00 0.66 4.56
C GLY A 122 13.51 1.90 5.30
N PRO A 123 13.73 2.00 6.62
CA PRO A 123 13.34 3.18 7.38
C PRO A 123 14.06 4.44 6.86
N ARG A 124 13.29 5.51 6.66
CA ARG A 124 13.85 6.84 6.45
C ARG A 124 14.46 7.33 7.74
N GLY A 125 15.62 7.99 7.64
CA GLY A 125 16.25 8.61 8.81
C GLY A 125 15.42 9.77 9.33
N GLU A 126 15.71 10.19 10.56
CA GLU A 126 15.04 11.33 11.19
C GLU A 126 15.15 12.60 10.33
N ALA A 127 14.04 13.32 10.21
CA ALA A 127 13.98 14.57 9.46
C ALA A 127 14.61 15.69 10.29
N ARG A 128 15.56 16.41 9.69
CA ARG A 128 16.23 17.57 10.28
C ARG A 128 16.03 18.80 9.42
N SER A 129 15.80 19.94 10.06
CA SER A 129 15.71 21.22 9.37
C SER A 129 17.07 21.61 8.80
N GLU A 130 17.11 21.96 7.52
CA GLU A 130 18.29 22.39 6.79
C GLU A 130 17.99 23.70 6.06
N PHE A 131 18.90 24.68 6.19
CA PHE A 131 18.84 25.90 5.39
C PHE A 131 19.40 25.66 4.00
N PHE A 132 18.75 26.22 2.99
CA PHE A 132 19.29 26.29 1.64
C PHE A 132 19.04 27.67 1.04
N VAL A 133 19.89 28.07 0.09
CA VAL A 133 19.74 29.33 -0.64
C VAL A 133 19.40 29.01 -2.09
N ARG A 134 18.32 29.60 -2.59
CA ARG A 134 17.92 29.50 -3.99
C ARG A 134 17.30 30.81 -4.44
N ASP A 135 17.68 31.26 -5.63
CA ASP A 135 17.23 32.54 -6.21
C ASP A 135 17.50 33.74 -5.28
N GLY A 136 18.64 33.71 -4.57
CA GLY A 136 19.02 34.73 -3.59
C GLY A 136 18.24 34.70 -2.27
N VAL A 137 17.26 33.82 -2.14
CA VAL A 137 16.41 33.71 -0.94
C VAL A 137 16.84 32.52 -0.09
N ARG A 138 17.06 32.76 1.21
CA ARG A 138 17.30 31.71 2.20
C ARG A 138 15.98 31.07 2.62
N ARG A 139 15.87 29.75 2.49
CA ARG A 139 14.70 28.94 2.83
C ARG A 139 15.09 27.80 3.76
N VAL A 140 14.09 27.15 4.36
CA VAL A 140 14.26 25.96 5.22
C VAL A 140 13.56 24.79 4.57
N ARG A 141 14.20 23.62 4.54
CA ARG A 141 13.62 22.33 4.14
C ARG A 141 13.94 21.28 5.19
N ASP A 142 13.29 20.12 5.10
CA ASP A 142 13.67 18.96 5.88
C ASP A 142 14.55 18.03 5.05
N ALA A 143 15.70 17.66 5.60
CA ALA A 143 16.64 16.69 5.04
C ALA A 143 16.73 15.49 5.98
N TRP A 144 17.12 14.33 5.47
CA TRP A 144 17.32 13.13 6.29
C TRP A 144 18.39 12.24 5.66
N THR A 145 18.89 11.31 6.46
CA THR A 145 19.88 10.32 6.02
C THR A 145 19.32 8.94 6.29
N ASN A 146 18.97 8.21 5.23
CA ASN A 146 18.41 6.87 5.38
C ASN A 146 19.50 5.89 5.87
N ALA A 147 19.17 5.02 6.82
CA ALA A 147 20.09 3.99 7.31
C ALA A 147 20.53 3.02 6.20
N CYS A 148 19.73 2.88 5.14
CA CYS A 148 20.06 2.09 3.97
C CYS A 148 21.08 2.75 3.02
N GLY A 149 21.50 3.99 3.27
CA GLY A 149 22.46 4.71 2.44
C GLY A 149 21.88 5.37 1.18
N HIS A 150 20.65 5.06 0.78
CA HIS A 150 19.99 5.76 -0.33
C HIS A 150 19.64 7.20 0.05
N GLN A 151 19.77 8.11 -0.90
CA GLN A 151 19.29 9.48 -0.77
C GLN A 151 17.93 9.61 -1.47
N ASP A 152 16.98 10.26 -0.81
CA ASP A 152 15.70 10.57 -1.42
C ASP A 152 15.81 11.82 -2.31
N ASP A 153 15.26 11.71 -3.52
CA ASP A 153 15.07 12.85 -4.41
C ASP A 153 13.74 13.54 -4.07
N TYR A 154 13.77 14.84 -3.76
CA TYR A 154 12.56 15.61 -3.47
C TYR A 154 11.54 15.58 -4.61
N ALA A 155 11.97 15.48 -5.88
CA ALA A 155 11.05 15.32 -7.00
C ALA A 155 10.31 13.97 -6.94
N ALA A 156 10.99 12.92 -6.50
CA ALA A 156 10.40 11.60 -6.27
C ALA A 156 9.53 11.59 -5.01
N VAL A 157 9.89 12.32 -3.95
CA VAL A 157 9.05 12.56 -2.76
C VAL A 157 7.74 13.24 -3.14
N LEU A 158 7.78 14.31 -3.93
CA LEU A 158 6.57 14.96 -4.43
C LEU A 158 5.74 14.03 -5.32
N ALA A 159 6.38 13.15 -6.09
CA ALA A 159 5.67 12.14 -6.88
C ALA A 159 5.04 11.05 -6.02
N GLU A 160 5.66 10.66 -4.90
CA GLU A 160 5.08 9.76 -3.90
C GLU A 160 3.80 10.33 -3.31
N VAL A 161 3.81 11.61 -2.93
CA VAL A 161 2.63 12.31 -2.40
C VAL A 161 1.50 12.29 -3.42
N ARG A 162 1.79 12.64 -4.68
CA ARG A 162 0.79 12.60 -5.77
C ARG A 162 0.22 11.21 -5.97
N ARG A 163 1.05 10.16 -5.92
CA ARG A 163 0.56 8.77 -5.97
C ARG A 163 -0.30 8.42 -4.76
N GLY A 164 0.01 8.95 -3.57
CA GLY A 164 -0.78 8.75 -2.36
C GLY A 164 -2.10 9.53 -2.32
N THR A 165 -2.17 10.70 -2.97
CA THR A 165 -3.38 11.52 -3.06
C THR A 165 -4.28 11.11 -4.23
N ASP A 166 -3.70 10.59 -5.32
CA ASP A 166 -4.44 10.23 -6.54
C ASP A 166 -4.74 8.72 -6.67
N GLU A 167 -4.05 7.82 -5.95
CA GLU A 167 -4.49 6.42 -5.88
C GLU A 167 -5.61 6.31 -4.84
N PRO A 168 -6.90 6.08 -5.22
CA PRO A 168 -7.89 5.62 -4.26
C PRO A 168 -7.33 4.38 -3.57
N ARG A 169 -6.99 4.49 -2.28
CA ARG A 169 -6.33 3.48 -1.41
C ARG A 169 -6.34 2.10 -2.07
N ARG A 170 -5.29 1.71 -2.80
CA ARG A 170 -5.26 0.50 -3.66
C ARG A 170 -6.36 -0.53 -3.37
N GLY A 171 -7.44 -0.43 -4.14
CA GLY A 171 -8.64 -1.23 -3.97
C GLY A 171 -9.75 -0.59 -3.13
N ALA A 172 -9.76 0.74 -3.00
CA ALA A 172 -11.00 1.48 -2.89
C ALA A 172 -11.80 1.22 -4.17
N ILE A 173 -13.05 0.86 -3.97
CA ILE A 173 -13.95 0.43 -5.03
C ILE A 173 -14.77 1.67 -5.34
N THR A 174 -14.56 2.24 -6.51
CA THR A 174 -15.28 3.44 -6.94
C THR A 174 -16.37 3.01 -7.92
N PRO A 175 -17.63 3.44 -7.73
CA PRO A 175 -18.69 3.18 -8.69
C PRO A 175 -18.39 3.84 -10.05
N VAL A 176 -18.97 3.30 -11.12
CA VAL A 176 -18.99 3.99 -12.41
C VAL A 176 -20.05 5.10 -12.33
N ASP A 177 -19.67 6.33 -12.66
CA ASP A 177 -20.61 7.44 -12.67
C ASP A 177 -21.77 7.18 -13.65
N GLY A 178 -23.00 7.23 -13.13
CA GLY A 178 -24.23 6.85 -13.83
C GLY A 178 -24.47 5.34 -14.03
N GLY A 179 -23.63 4.47 -13.47
CA GLY A 179 -23.76 3.01 -13.59
C GLY A 179 -24.99 2.46 -12.86
N GLN A 180 -25.58 1.38 -13.39
CA GLN A 180 -26.77 0.74 -12.80
C GLN A 180 -26.48 0.18 -11.39
N PHE A 181 -25.23 -0.17 -11.10
CA PHE A 181 -24.83 -0.72 -9.80
C PHE A 181 -24.09 0.27 -8.91
N ALA A 182 -24.07 1.57 -9.25
CA ALA A 182 -23.29 2.57 -8.51
C ALA A 182 -23.63 2.60 -7.01
N GLN A 183 -24.92 2.65 -6.66
CA GLN A 183 -25.36 2.66 -5.25
C GLN A 183 -25.01 1.37 -4.51
N ALA A 184 -25.11 0.21 -5.18
CA ALA A 184 -24.71 -1.07 -4.60
C ALA A 184 -23.21 -1.13 -4.33
N VAL A 185 -22.39 -0.58 -5.24
CA VAL A 185 -20.94 -0.48 -5.07
C VAL A 185 -20.57 0.40 -3.89
N ASP A 186 -21.23 1.56 -3.74
CA ASP A 186 -21.02 2.45 -2.59
C ASP A 186 -21.37 1.76 -1.25
N LEU A 187 -22.52 1.08 -1.18
CA LEU A 187 -22.92 0.32 0.01
C LEU A 187 -21.89 -0.76 0.38
N LEU A 188 -21.35 -1.47 -0.61
CA LEU A 188 -20.32 -2.48 -0.36
C LEU A 188 -18.99 -1.83 0.04
N ALA A 189 -18.64 -0.68 -0.52
CA ALA A 189 -17.44 0.05 -0.15
C ALA A 189 -17.51 0.52 1.32
N GLU A 190 -18.66 1.05 1.76
CA GLU A 190 -18.92 1.43 3.15
C GLU A 190 -18.83 0.22 4.09
N ALA A 191 -19.53 -0.88 3.77
CA ALA A 191 -19.50 -2.09 4.58
C ALA A 191 -18.10 -2.74 4.66
N LEU A 192 -17.29 -2.62 3.59
CA LEU A 192 -15.90 -3.08 3.57
C LEU A 192 -14.96 -2.19 4.38
N ALA A 193 -15.29 -0.90 4.56
CA ALA A 193 -14.56 -0.01 5.45
C ALA A 193 -14.72 -0.43 6.91
N GLU A 194 -15.93 -0.88 7.30
CA GLU A 194 -16.22 -1.40 8.64
C GLU A 194 -15.71 -2.83 8.84
N ASN A 195 -15.85 -3.70 7.83
CA ASN A 195 -15.45 -5.09 7.88
C ASN A 195 -14.71 -5.52 6.60
N PRO A 196 -13.37 -5.40 6.57
CA PRO A 196 -12.56 -5.76 5.40
C PRO A 196 -12.66 -7.22 4.95
N TRP A 197 -13.17 -8.11 5.80
CA TRP A 197 -13.29 -9.55 5.55
C TRP A 197 -14.71 -9.98 5.19
N LEU A 198 -15.59 -9.02 4.82
CA LEU A 198 -16.94 -9.30 4.39
C LEU A 198 -16.94 -10.25 3.17
N SER A 199 -17.70 -11.34 3.25
CA SER A 199 -17.86 -12.29 2.14
C SER A 199 -19.01 -11.89 1.23
N ALA A 200 -18.97 -12.31 -0.04
CA ALA A 200 -20.06 -12.09 -1.00
C ALA A 200 -21.39 -12.66 -0.49
N LYS A 201 -21.35 -13.80 0.22
CA LYS A 201 -22.53 -14.41 0.85
C LYS A 201 -23.20 -13.50 1.88
N LYS A 202 -22.43 -12.71 2.64
CA LYS A 202 -22.96 -11.73 3.61
C LYS A 202 -23.33 -10.41 2.94
N ALA A 203 -22.69 -10.06 1.83
CA ALA A 203 -23.02 -8.89 1.03
C ALA A 203 -24.41 -8.99 0.35
N ILE A 204 -24.82 -10.18 -0.08
CA ILE A 204 -26.13 -10.39 -0.72
C ILE A 204 -27.32 -9.90 0.13
N PRO A 205 -27.52 -10.37 1.39
CA PRO A 205 -28.63 -9.89 2.20
C PRO A 205 -28.50 -8.41 2.58
N LEU A 206 -27.29 -7.86 2.62
CA LEU A 206 -27.08 -6.42 2.80
C LEU A 206 -27.64 -5.65 1.59
N LEU A 207 -27.31 -6.07 0.37
CA LEU A 207 -27.84 -5.46 -0.86
C LEU A 207 -29.36 -5.60 -0.97
N ASP A 208 -29.90 -6.79 -0.70
CA ASP A 208 -31.35 -7.05 -0.69
C ASP A 208 -32.06 -6.12 0.33
N GLY A 209 -31.49 -5.95 1.53
CA GLY A 209 -32.04 -5.07 2.57
C GLY A 209 -32.07 -3.58 2.19
N HIS A 210 -31.20 -3.15 1.28
CA HIS A 210 -31.14 -1.79 0.74
C HIS A 210 -31.81 -1.65 -0.64
N GLN A 211 -32.68 -2.60 -1.01
CA GLN A 211 -33.45 -2.60 -2.27
C GLN A 211 -32.57 -2.65 -3.54
N GLN A 212 -31.34 -3.17 -3.43
CA GLN A 212 -30.41 -3.36 -4.55
C GLN A 212 -30.47 -4.81 -5.07
N SER A 213 -31.68 -5.30 -5.37
CA SER A 213 -31.94 -6.72 -5.69
C SER A 213 -31.21 -7.19 -6.95
N ASP A 214 -31.09 -6.35 -7.98
CA ASP A 214 -30.40 -6.70 -9.22
C ASP A 214 -28.89 -6.88 -8.99
N ALA A 215 -28.29 -5.99 -8.18
CA ALA A 215 -26.91 -6.15 -7.75
C ALA A 215 -26.73 -7.42 -6.92
N ALA A 216 -27.64 -7.71 -5.99
CA ALA A 216 -27.61 -8.92 -5.19
C ALA A 216 -27.66 -10.18 -6.06
N GLN A 217 -28.49 -10.19 -7.11
CA GLN A 217 -28.57 -11.29 -8.07
C GLN A 217 -27.26 -11.44 -8.87
N ALA A 218 -26.71 -10.35 -9.39
CA ALA A 218 -25.42 -10.37 -10.09
C ALA A 218 -24.29 -10.92 -9.19
N VAL A 219 -24.26 -10.54 -7.91
CA VAL A 219 -23.30 -11.07 -6.93
C VAL A 219 -23.52 -12.57 -6.66
N ARG A 220 -24.77 -13.05 -6.60
CA ARG A 220 -25.09 -14.49 -6.46
C ARG A 220 -24.53 -15.28 -7.64
N GLU A 221 -24.74 -14.79 -8.86
CA GLU A 221 -24.27 -15.43 -10.09
C GLU A 221 -22.76 -15.46 -10.17
N PHE A 222 -22.10 -14.34 -9.86
CA PHE A 222 -20.64 -14.24 -9.77
C PHE A 222 -20.04 -15.20 -8.73
N ALA A 223 -20.65 -15.29 -7.55
CA ALA A 223 -20.20 -16.20 -6.51
C ALA A 223 -20.29 -17.67 -6.96
N LYS A 224 -21.41 -18.05 -7.63
CA LYS A 224 -21.62 -19.39 -8.18
C LYS A 224 -20.65 -19.75 -9.30
N SER A 225 -20.35 -18.81 -10.20
CA SER A 225 -19.46 -19.03 -11.34
C SER A 225 -17.98 -19.04 -10.94
N SER A 226 -17.63 -18.42 -9.82
CA SER A 226 -16.28 -18.51 -9.28
C SER A 226 -15.97 -19.97 -8.90
N GLY A 227 -14.88 -20.54 -9.42
CA GLY A 227 -14.45 -21.91 -9.08
C GLY A 227 -14.20 -22.16 -7.58
N SER A 228 -14.25 -21.10 -6.76
CA SER A 228 -14.14 -21.16 -5.30
C SER A 228 -15.48 -21.40 -4.58
N GLY A 229 -16.61 -21.26 -5.27
CA GLY A 229 -18.00 -21.59 -4.87
C GLY A 229 -18.59 -20.83 -3.67
N THR A 230 -17.80 -20.59 -2.62
CA THR A 230 -18.24 -20.00 -1.34
C THR A 230 -17.24 -18.98 -0.76
N ASN A 231 -16.01 -18.92 -1.28
CA ASN A 231 -14.93 -18.09 -0.74
C ASN A 231 -14.77 -16.73 -1.46
N THR A 232 -15.76 -16.32 -2.25
CA THR A 232 -15.75 -15.01 -2.92
C THR A 232 -15.88 -13.89 -1.89
N SER A 233 -14.93 -12.95 -1.92
CA SER A 233 -14.98 -11.75 -1.06
C SER A 233 -16.02 -10.74 -1.56
N ALA A 234 -16.58 -9.94 -0.66
CA ALA A 234 -17.47 -8.83 -1.05
C ALA A 234 -16.73 -7.78 -1.89
N LYS A 235 -15.43 -7.61 -1.68
CA LYS A 235 -14.57 -6.77 -2.51
C LYS A 235 -14.52 -7.24 -3.96
N SER A 236 -14.31 -8.54 -4.18
CA SER A 236 -14.34 -9.13 -5.53
C SER A 236 -15.71 -8.97 -6.18
N ALA A 237 -16.79 -9.11 -5.41
CA ALA A 237 -18.16 -8.91 -5.89
C ALA A 237 -18.42 -7.46 -6.31
N ALA A 238 -17.99 -6.47 -5.52
CA ALA A 238 -18.15 -5.07 -5.87
C ALA A 238 -17.32 -4.68 -7.12
N ILE A 239 -16.09 -5.20 -7.26
CA ILE A 239 -15.27 -5.03 -8.48
C ILE A 239 -15.99 -5.62 -9.71
N TYR A 240 -16.66 -6.76 -9.55
CA TYR A 240 -17.45 -7.36 -10.63
C TYR A 240 -18.64 -6.47 -11.04
N LEU A 241 -19.35 -5.86 -10.10
CA LEU A 241 -20.43 -4.91 -10.41
C LEU A 241 -19.91 -3.69 -11.19
N VAL A 242 -18.78 -3.12 -10.78
CA VAL A 242 -18.12 -2.02 -11.51
C VAL A 242 -17.76 -2.43 -12.94
N HIS A 243 -17.31 -3.67 -13.13
CA HIS A 243 -17.01 -4.21 -14.45
C HIS A 243 -18.25 -4.29 -15.34
N LEU A 244 -19.39 -4.78 -14.83
CA LEU A 244 -20.66 -4.82 -15.58
C LEU A 244 -21.12 -3.42 -16.02
N ASP A 245 -21.05 -2.42 -15.14
CA ASP A 245 -21.38 -1.03 -15.49
C ASP A 245 -20.44 -0.46 -16.57
N THR A 246 -19.15 -0.81 -16.49
CA THR A 246 -18.15 -0.39 -17.47
C THR A 246 -18.43 -0.99 -18.84
N GLU A 247 -18.79 -2.27 -18.92
CA GLU A 247 -19.15 -2.95 -20.17
C GLU A 247 -20.43 -2.38 -20.79
N ALA A 248 -21.46 -2.13 -19.98
CA ALA A 248 -22.70 -1.52 -20.44
C ALA A 248 -22.45 -0.13 -21.07
N ARG A 249 -21.67 0.71 -20.40
CA ARG A 249 -21.33 2.05 -20.90
C ARG A 249 -20.51 2.01 -22.20
N ALA A 250 -19.62 1.04 -22.34
CA ALA A 250 -18.84 0.84 -23.56
C ALA A 250 -19.72 0.40 -24.74
N ALA A 251 -20.75 -0.42 -24.47
CA ALA A 251 -21.73 -0.83 -25.48
C ALA A 251 -22.56 0.37 -25.97
N ASP A 252 -23.07 1.20 -25.06
CA ASP A 252 -23.87 2.39 -25.40
C ASP A 252 -23.10 3.39 -26.29
N THR A 253 -21.82 3.62 -25.96
CA THR A 253 -20.96 4.54 -26.72
C THR A 253 -20.72 4.03 -28.15
N SER A 254 -20.69 2.70 -28.35
CA SER A 254 -20.43 2.08 -29.64
C SER A 254 -21.63 2.19 -30.60
N THR A 255 -22.85 2.29 -30.09
CA THR A 255 -24.07 2.40 -30.90
C THR A 255 -24.27 3.81 -31.44
N THR A 256 -23.84 4.86 -30.72
CA THR A 256 -24.07 6.26 -31.13
C THR A 256 -23.19 6.72 -32.29
N THR A 257 -22.03 6.09 -32.55
CA THR A 257 -21.13 6.51 -33.64
C THR A 257 -21.54 6.00 -35.03
N GLY A 258 -22.60 5.18 -35.13
CA GLY A 258 -22.98 4.49 -36.37
C GLY A 258 -23.98 5.21 -37.31
N ASP A 259 -24.65 6.27 -36.86
CA ASP A 259 -25.86 6.81 -37.53
C ASP A 259 -25.73 8.27 -38.03
N GLU A 260 -24.52 8.78 -38.24
CA GLU A 260 -24.29 10.02 -38.99
C GLU A 260 -23.86 9.71 -40.43
N LYS A 261 -24.82 9.48 -41.33
CA LYS A 261 -24.65 9.54 -42.79
C LYS A 261 -25.81 10.25 -43.47
#